data_AF-A0A959HAS6-F1
#
_entry.id   AF-A0A959HAS6-F1
#
_cell.length_a   1.000
_cell.length_b   1.000
_cell.length_c   1.000
_cell.angle_alpha   90.00
_cell.angle_beta   90.00
_cell.angle_gamma   90.00
#
_symmetry.space_group_name_H-M   'P 1'
#
loop_
_entity.id
_entity.type
_entity.pdbx_description
1 polymer ?
#
loop_
_entity_poly.entity_id
_entity_poly.type
_entity_poly.pdbx_seq_one_letter_code
_entity_poly.pdbx_strand_id
1 'polypeptide(L)'
;FSSFIPGVAGGGSQEPVGPNSAIVKDLQRKGARLPANFTAPLYWGSLPFTSGPNYFGAVVFFFFLMGLFLVKGPVKWWIGLGTLLTLMLSMGKNLEWFNRLFFDYFPLYNKFRTPNSILSVTAFLVPALGILALHKVVNEKVTKEEAMRSLMIAGGIAGLICLFFILLGPSFFDFTSPQDQRYAQAGYDVNAIIADRKDLMRSDALRTLILAALSGGLLWAYLQEKVKLHILLIGLAALVVFDQWTVGRRYLN
;
A
#
# COMPACT_ATOMS: atom_id res chain seq x y z
N PHE A 1 3.69 -1.03 5.30
CA PHE A 1 3.95 -1.24 3.87
C PHE A 1 2.70 -1.52 3.06
N SER A 2 1.71 -2.25 3.59
CA SER A 2 0.43 -2.50 2.91
C SER A 2 -0.33 -1.25 2.47
N SER A 3 -0.08 -0.12 3.12
CA SER A 3 -0.62 1.19 2.74
C SER A 3 -0.06 1.77 1.43
N PHE A 4 1.10 1.27 0.97
CA PHE A 4 1.77 1.67 -0.27
C PHE A 4 1.80 0.54 -1.32
N ILE A 5 1.93 -0.71 -0.88
CA ILE A 5 1.87 -1.90 -1.74
C ILE A 5 0.83 -2.84 -1.14
N PRO A 6 -0.39 -2.95 -1.71
CA PRO A 6 -1.53 -3.57 -1.04
C PRO A 6 -1.28 -5.03 -0.68
N GLY A 7 -0.74 -5.83 -1.62
CA GLY A 7 -0.47 -7.25 -1.44
C GLY A 7 0.71 -7.62 -0.54
N VAL A 8 1.44 -6.67 0.06
CA VAL A 8 2.62 -7.02 0.90
C VAL A 8 2.25 -7.88 2.09
N ALA A 9 1.13 -7.63 2.76
CA ALA A 9 0.66 -8.49 3.86
C ALA A 9 -0.36 -9.55 3.39
N GLY A 10 -0.44 -9.77 2.07
CA GLY A 10 -1.53 -10.49 1.43
C GLY A 10 -2.76 -9.62 1.18
N GLY A 11 -3.77 -10.22 0.55
CA GLY A 11 -5.07 -9.61 0.30
C GLY A 11 -6.04 -9.83 1.45
N GLY A 12 -7.31 -10.06 1.12
CA GLY A 12 -8.33 -10.47 2.06
C GLY A 12 -8.20 -11.92 2.50
N SER A 13 -8.94 -12.28 3.56
CA SER A 13 -9.16 -13.68 3.93
C SER A 13 -10.05 -14.42 2.91
N GLN A 14 -10.75 -13.67 2.05
CA GLN A 14 -11.43 -14.15 0.84
C GLN A 14 -11.09 -13.18 -0.28
N GLU A 15 -9.99 -13.43 -0.98
CA GLU A 15 -9.51 -12.60 -2.09
C GLU A 15 -9.93 -13.23 -3.42
N PRO A 16 -10.59 -12.50 -4.34
CA PRO A 16 -10.86 -13.01 -5.68
C PRO A 16 -9.57 -13.40 -6.40
N VAL A 17 -9.49 -14.63 -6.92
CA VAL A 17 -8.32 -15.10 -7.67
C VAL A 17 -8.68 -15.50 -9.09
N GLY A 18 -7.80 -15.17 -10.02
CA GLY A 18 -7.98 -15.53 -11.42
C GLY A 18 -7.71 -17.00 -11.71
N PRO A 19 -8.06 -17.48 -12.93
CA PRO A 19 -7.84 -18.86 -13.35
C PRO A 19 -6.37 -19.29 -13.39
N ASN A 20 -5.46 -18.32 -13.42
CA ASN A 20 -4.02 -18.57 -13.45
C ASN A 20 -3.40 -18.83 -12.08
N SER A 21 -4.14 -18.66 -10.98
CA SER A 21 -3.64 -18.88 -9.63
C SER A 21 -3.25 -20.34 -9.40
N ALA A 22 -2.25 -20.56 -8.55
CA ALA A 22 -1.77 -21.88 -8.20
C ALA A 22 -2.86 -22.69 -7.50
N ILE A 23 -3.65 -22.06 -6.61
CA ILE A 23 -4.75 -22.72 -5.90
C ILE A 23 -5.86 -23.18 -6.85
N VAL A 24 -6.22 -22.37 -7.85
CA VAL A 24 -7.26 -22.74 -8.84
C VAL A 24 -6.76 -23.90 -9.68
N LYS A 25 -5.50 -23.85 -10.14
CA LYS A 25 -4.89 -24.93 -10.92
C LYS A 25 -4.79 -26.24 -10.13
N ASP A 26 -4.42 -26.18 -8.86
CA ASP A 26 -4.37 -27.36 -7.98
C ASP A 26 -5.77 -27.99 -7.83
N LEU A 27 -6.77 -27.20 -7.49
CA LEU A 27 -8.14 -27.68 -7.32
C LEU A 27 -8.74 -28.23 -8.62
N GLN A 28 -8.47 -27.61 -9.76
CA GLN A 28 -8.89 -28.12 -11.07
C GLN A 28 -8.22 -29.45 -11.41
N ARG A 29 -6.93 -29.63 -11.09
CA ARG A 29 -6.24 -30.93 -11.25
C ARG A 29 -6.86 -32.02 -10.37
N LYS A 30 -7.38 -31.64 -9.21
CA LYS A 30 -8.15 -32.52 -8.31
C LYS A 30 -9.61 -32.75 -8.77
N GLY A 31 -10.00 -32.21 -9.93
CA GLY A 31 -11.34 -32.41 -10.51
C GLY A 31 -12.41 -31.43 -10.05
N ALA A 32 -12.07 -30.39 -9.30
CA ALA A 32 -13.03 -29.40 -8.82
C ALA A 32 -13.50 -28.47 -9.95
N ARG A 33 -14.81 -28.24 -10.03
CA ARG A 33 -15.41 -27.19 -10.87
C ARG A 33 -15.59 -25.93 -10.03
N LEU A 34 -14.80 -24.90 -10.30
CA LEU A 34 -14.79 -23.66 -9.54
C LEU A 34 -15.62 -22.57 -10.24
N PRO A 35 -16.34 -21.73 -9.48
CA PRO A 35 -17.03 -20.57 -10.05
C PRO A 35 -16.03 -19.54 -10.60
N ALA A 36 -16.49 -18.68 -11.52
CA ALA A 36 -15.65 -17.66 -12.14
C ALA A 36 -15.06 -16.63 -11.14
N ASN A 37 -15.76 -16.42 -10.03
CA ASN A 37 -15.44 -15.52 -8.93
C ASN A 37 -14.94 -16.29 -7.69
N PHE A 38 -14.18 -17.37 -7.91
CA PHE A 38 -13.57 -18.12 -6.82
C PHE A 38 -12.63 -17.22 -5.98
N THR A 39 -12.71 -17.38 -4.65
CA THR A 39 -11.91 -16.61 -3.69
C THR A 39 -10.95 -17.52 -2.92
N ALA A 40 -9.75 -17.01 -2.61
CA ALA A 40 -8.72 -17.72 -1.88
C ALA A 40 -8.24 -16.94 -0.63
N PRO A 41 -7.70 -17.63 0.40
CA PRO A 41 -7.23 -17.01 1.62
C PRO A 41 -5.81 -16.43 1.47
N LEU A 42 -5.70 -15.33 0.73
CA LEU A 42 -4.40 -14.72 0.42
C LEU A 42 -3.84 -13.85 1.55
N TYR A 43 -4.63 -13.53 2.58
CA TYR A 43 -4.08 -12.95 3.81
C TYR A 43 -3.22 -13.96 4.58
N TRP A 44 -2.01 -13.55 4.96
CA TRP A 44 -1.06 -14.39 5.70
C TRP A 44 -0.61 -13.80 7.04
N GLY A 45 -1.15 -12.65 7.44
CA GLY A 45 -0.87 -12.11 8.77
C GLY A 45 -1.64 -12.82 9.89
N SER A 46 -1.52 -12.27 11.10
CA SER A 46 -2.05 -12.87 12.33
C SER A 46 -3.51 -12.53 12.64
N LEU A 47 -4.17 -11.67 11.85
CA LEU A 47 -5.58 -11.36 12.06
C LEU A 47 -6.46 -12.60 11.78
N PRO A 48 -7.48 -12.89 12.61
CA PRO A 48 -8.41 -14.00 12.37
C PRO A 48 -9.17 -13.87 11.04
N PHE A 49 -9.47 -12.64 10.65
CA PHE A 49 -10.11 -12.28 9.39
C PHE A 49 -9.73 -10.86 8.99
N THR A 50 -9.61 -10.60 7.69
CA THR A 50 -9.50 -9.26 7.13
C THR A 50 -10.23 -9.15 5.79
N SER A 51 -10.85 -8.01 5.56
CA SER A 51 -11.45 -7.64 4.27
C SER A 51 -10.44 -7.00 3.31
N GLY A 52 -9.14 -6.96 3.67
CA GLY A 52 -8.09 -6.39 2.84
C GLY A 52 -7.17 -5.41 3.59
N PRO A 53 -6.16 -4.86 2.91
CA PRO A 53 -5.22 -3.90 3.48
C PRO A 53 -5.81 -2.49 3.57
N ASN A 54 -5.38 -1.71 4.56
CA ASN A 54 -5.61 -0.26 4.60
C ASN A 54 -4.70 0.45 3.59
N TYR A 55 -5.11 0.44 2.32
CA TYR A 55 -4.39 1.02 1.19
C TYR A 55 -4.71 2.50 0.99
N PHE A 56 -3.68 3.36 0.89
CA PHE A 56 -3.86 4.81 0.72
C PHE A 56 -3.62 5.30 -0.71
N GLY A 57 -3.21 4.41 -1.62
CA GLY A 57 -2.86 4.73 -3.00
C GLY A 57 -1.36 4.90 -3.19
N ALA A 58 -0.78 4.17 -4.15
CA ALA A 58 0.60 4.27 -4.59
C ALA A 58 0.93 5.69 -5.07
N VAL A 59 0.04 6.28 -5.88
CA VAL A 59 0.23 7.62 -6.45
C VAL A 59 0.25 8.67 -5.33
N VAL A 60 -0.72 8.61 -4.43
CA VAL A 60 -0.84 9.54 -3.30
C VAL A 60 0.35 9.42 -2.37
N PHE A 61 0.73 8.18 -2.01
CA PHE A 61 1.85 7.92 -1.13
C PHE A 61 3.20 8.35 -1.76
N PHE A 62 3.34 8.21 -3.07
CA PHE A 62 4.51 8.72 -3.80
C PHE A 62 4.67 10.23 -3.64
N PHE A 63 3.59 11.01 -3.80
CA PHE A 63 3.64 12.45 -3.56
C PHE A 63 3.80 12.82 -2.09
N PHE A 64 3.28 12.00 -1.16
CA PHE A 64 3.59 12.14 0.27
C PHE A 64 5.09 12.01 0.53
N LEU A 65 5.76 11.00 -0.04
CA LEU A 65 7.21 10.84 0.07
C LEU A 65 7.94 12.07 -0.48
N MET A 66 7.55 12.56 -1.65
CA MET A 66 8.10 13.80 -2.22
C MET A 66 7.88 15.00 -1.30
N GLY A 67 6.69 15.12 -0.71
CA GLY A 67 6.33 16.19 0.21
C GLY A 67 7.20 16.26 1.46
N LEU A 68 7.67 15.12 1.98
CA LEU A 68 8.60 15.08 3.12
C LEU A 68 9.91 15.83 2.84
N PHE A 69 10.36 15.82 1.58
CA PHE A 69 11.62 16.46 1.15
C PHE A 69 11.40 17.85 0.54
N LEU A 70 10.26 18.10 -0.11
CA LEU A 70 9.97 19.36 -0.79
C LEU A 70 9.37 20.42 0.14
N VAL A 71 8.42 20.03 1.00
CA VAL A 71 7.73 20.99 1.86
C VAL A 71 8.71 21.49 2.92
N LYS A 72 8.71 22.81 3.17
CA LYS A 72 9.54 23.48 4.19
C LYS A 72 8.64 23.92 5.36
N GLY A 73 9.23 24.07 6.54
CA GLY A 73 8.54 24.56 7.73
C GLY A 73 7.90 23.46 8.61
N PRO A 74 7.18 23.85 9.67
CA PRO A 74 6.71 22.93 10.71
C PRO A 74 5.62 21.97 10.22
N VAL A 75 4.82 22.36 9.22
CA VAL A 75 3.70 21.55 8.70
C VAL A 75 4.17 20.17 8.22
N LYS A 76 5.34 20.09 7.55
CA LYS A 76 5.88 18.80 7.09
C LYS A 76 6.19 17.85 8.25
N TRP A 77 6.67 18.39 9.36
CA TRP A 77 7.08 17.62 10.53
C TRP A 77 5.87 17.15 11.30
N TRP A 78 4.85 18.00 11.46
CA TRP A 78 3.57 17.60 12.05
C TRP A 78 2.92 16.47 11.25
N ILE A 79 2.86 16.59 9.92
CA ILE A 79 2.24 15.56 9.09
C ILE A 79 3.11 14.29 9.02
N GLY A 80 4.42 14.43 8.85
CA GLY A 80 5.36 13.30 8.77
C GLY A 80 5.46 12.52 10.07
N LEU A 81 5.67 13.20 11.20
CA LEU A 81 5.72 12.57 12.52
C LEU A 81 4.34 12.06 12.95
N GLY A 82 3.25 12.77 12.62
CA GLY A 82 1.89 12.28 12.86
C GLY A 82 1.59 11.01 12.08
N THR A 83 2.05 10.92 10.82
CA THR A 83 1.95 9.71 10.01
C THR A 83 2.76 8.57 10.62
N LEU A 84 3.99 8.82 11.04
CA LEU A 84 4.83 7.82 11.70
C LEU A 84 4.20 7.34 13.02
N LEU A 85 3.72 8.25 13.85
CA LEU A 85 3.07 7.96 15.12
C LEU A 85 1.83 7.09 14.92
N THR A 86 0.94 7.47 14.01
CA THR A 86 -0.29 6.72 13.71
C THR A 86 0.02 5.33 13.15
N LEU A 87 1.06 5.19 12.32
CA LEU A 87 1.54 3.88 11.86
C LEU A 87 2.07 3.01 13.02
N MET A 88 2.88 3.57 13.93
CA MET A 88 3.41 2.84 15.09
C MET A 88 2.28 2.39 16.04
N LEU A 89 1.29 3.25 16.27
CA LEU A 89 0.11 2.91 17.07
C LEU A 89 -0.75 1.84 16.38
N SER A 90 -0.87 1.86 15.06
CA SER A 90 -1.64 0.83 14.33
C SER A 90 -1.09 -0.60 14.51
N MET A 91 0.21 -0.74 14.80
CA MET A 91 0.87 -2.04 14.95
C MET A 91 0.38 -2.85 16.16
N GLY A 92 -0.29 -2.22 17.14
CA GLY A 92 -0.90 -2.90 18.28
C GLY A 92 0.08 -3.83 19.00
N LYS A 93 -0.25 -5.13 19.05
CA LYS A 93 0.59 -6.16 19.69
C LYS A 93 1.98 -6.31 19.08
N ASN A 94 2.16 -5.97 17.80
CA ASN A 94 3.48 -6.03 17.17
C ASN A 94 4.43 -4.94 17.71
N LEU A 95 3.90 -3.89 18.34
CA LEU A 95 4.65 -2.86 19.04
C LEU A 95 3.99 -2.58 20.39
N GLU A 96 3.87 -3.63 21.20
CA GLU A 96 3.05 -3.64 22.42
C GLU A 96 3.52 -2.63 23.47
N TRP A 97 4.82 -2.53 23.71
CA TRP A 97 5.37 -1.60 24.71
C TRP A 97 4.98 -0.14 24.41
N PHE A 98 5.01 0.25 23.14
CA PHE A 98 4.66 1.58 22.68
C PHE A 98 3.14 1.80 22.75
N ASN A 99 2.37 0.79 22.35
CA ASN A 99 0.91 0.87 22.40
C ASN A 99 0.37 0.93 23.84
N ARG A 100 0.97 0.19 24.77
CA ARG A 100 0.62 0.23 26.20
C ARG A 100 0.86 1.61 26.82
N LEU A 101 1.97 2.27 26.46
CA LEU A 101 2.23 3.65 26.88
C LEU A 101 1.07 4.60 26.53
N PHE A 102 0.48 4.48 25.34
CA PHE A 102 -0.67 5.31 24.97
C PHE A 102 -1.97 4.80 25.59
N PHE A 103 -2.15 3.48 25.70
CA PHE A 103 -3.34 2.89 26.29
C PHE A 103 -3.52 3.23 27.76
N ASP A 104 -2.43 3.23 28.53
CA ASP A 104 -2.46 3.40 29.97
C ASP A 104 -2.46 4.89 30.37
N TYR A 105 -1.82 5.77 29.59
CA TYR A 105 -1.60 7.18 29.97
C TYR A 105 -2.36 8.22 29.12
N PHE A 106 -2.74 7.91 27.88
CA PHE A 106 -3.39 8.90 27.01
C PHE A 106 -4.92 8.83 27.13
N PRO A 107 -5.60 9.95 27.42
CA PRO A 107 -7.05 9.96 27.56
C PRO A 107 -7.72 9.54 26.25
N LEU A 108 -8.84 8.80 26.37
CA LEU A 108 -9.66 8.31 25.26
C LEU A 108 -8.99 7.27 24.34
N TYR A 109 -7.68 7.01 24.43
CA TYR A 109 -7.03 6.01 23.59
C TYR A 109 -7.57 4.60 23.86
N ASN A 110 -7.84 4.29 25.12
CA ASN A 110 -8.47 3.03 25.54
C ASN A 110 -9.91 2.84 25.05
N LYS A 111 -10.50 3.83 24.35
CA LYS A 111 -11.82 3.72 23.71
C LYS A 111 -11.74 3.23 22.25
N PHE A 112 -10.54 3.19 21.64
CA PHE A 112 -10.38 2.60 20.33
C PHE A 112 -10.47 1.07 20.43
N ARG A 113 -11.47 0.50 19.75
CA ARG A 113 -11.75 -0.95 19.77
C ARG A 113 -10.64 -1.77 19.10
N THR A 114 -9.95 -1.20 18.11
CA THR A 114 -8.88 -1.88 17.37
C THR A 114 -7.75 -0.89 17.07
N PRO A 115 -6.47 -1.24 17.34
CA PRO A 115 -5.33 -0.35 17.03
C PRO A 115 -5.31 0.14 15.58
N ASN A 116 -5.72 -0.70 14.63
CA ASN A 116 -5.76 -0.36 13.21
C ASN A 116 -6.70 0.82 12.85
N SER A 117 -7.71 1.16 13.67
CA SER A 117 -8.65 2.24 13.31
C SER A 117 -8.00 3.62 13.31
N ILE A 118 -6.85 3.78 13.98
CA ILE A 118 -6.08 5.02 13.97
C ILE A 118 -5.54 5.37 12.57
N LEU A 119 -5.42 4.39 11.68
CA LEU A 119 -4.99 4.58 10.29
C LEU A 119 -5.95 5.48 9.49
N SER A 120 -7.17 5.72 9.99
CA SER A 120 -8.08 6.72 9.42
C SER A 120 -7.48 8.13 9.46
N VAL A 121 -6.68 8.44 10.48
CA VAL A 121 -5.93 9.70 10.58
C VAL A 121 -4.82 9.72 9.53
N THR A 122 -4.09 8.61 9.39
CA THR A 122 -3.05 8.47 8.36
C THR A 122 -3.61 8.63 6.95
N ALA A 123 -4.82 8.12 6.70
CA ALA A 123 -5.54 8.25 5.44
C ALA A 123 -5.85 9.71 5.07
N PHE A 124 -5.87 10.64 6.03
CA PHE A 124 -5.97 12.07 5.78
C PHE A 124 -4.61 12.75 5.64
N LEU A 125 -3.68 12.42 6.54
CA LEU A 125 -2.33 13.02 6.58
C LEU A 125 -1.52 12.77 5.30
N VAL A 126 -1.58 11.54 4.77
CA VAL A 126 -0.82 11.15 3.59
C VAL A 126 -1.25 11.96 2.34
N PRO A 127 -2.54 12.02 1.96
CA PRO A 127 -2.99 12.91 0.90
C PRO A 127 -2.69 14.38 1.15
N ALA A 128 -2.86 14.87 2.39
CA ALA A 128 -2.64 16.27 2.71
C ALA A 128 -1.22 16.74 2.35
N LEU A 129 -0.19 15.99 2.76
CA LEU A 129 1.19 16.35 2.41
C LEU A 129 1.49 16.15 0.92
N GLY A 130 0.91 15.12 0.29
CA GLY A 130 1.06 14.92 -1.16
C GLY A 130 0.47 16.06 -1.98
N ILE A 131 -0.71 16.56 -1.62
CA ILE A 131 -1.34 17.73 -2.25
C ILE A 131 -0.51 18.99 -1.99
N LEU A 132 -0.01 19.20 -0.78
CA LEU A 132 0.88 20.33 -0.47
C LEU A 132 2.15 20.30 -1.32
N ALA A 133 2.71 19.11 -1.57
CA ALA A 133 3.88 18.95 -2.45
C ALA A 133 3.55 19.39 -3.88
N LEU A 134 2.44 18.92 -4.45
CA LEU A 134 1.98 19.33 -5.78
C LEU A 134 1.66 20.82 -5.85
N HIS A 135 0.98 21.35 -4.84
CA HIS A 135 0.68 22.78 -4.72
C HIS A 135 1.95 23.62 -4.77
N LYS A 136 3.00 23.23 -4.03
CA LYS A 136 4.29 23.92 -4.05
C LYS A 136 4.95 23.91 -5.43
N VAL A 137 4.85 22.80 -6.17
CA VAL A 137 5.44 22.71 -7.51
C VAL A 137 4.68 23.56 -8.53
N VAL A 138 3.34 23.63 -8.42
CA VAL A 138 2.49 24.29 -9.43
C VAL A 138 2.31 25.78 -9.15
N ASN A 139 2.08 26.15 -7.89
CA ASN A 139 1.64 27.50 -7.52
C ASN A 139 2.71 28.32 -6.79
N GLU A 140 3.72 27.69 -6.21
CA GLU A 140 4.81 28.41 -5.54
C GLU A 140 6.07 28.44 -6.42
N LYS A 141 6.89 29.48 -6.26
CA LYS A 141 8.17 29.63 -6.97
C LYS A 141 9.25 28.70 -6.39
N VAL A 142 8.97 27.40 -6.25
CA VAL A 142 10.00 26.42 -5.95
C VAL A 142 10.89 26.28 -7.18
N THR A 143 12.21 26.24 -6.98
CA THR A 143 13.12 26.10 -8.11
C THR A 143 12.96 24.71 -8.74
N LYS A 144 13.19 24.62 -10.04
CA LYS A 144 13.13 23.35 -10.77
C LYS A 144 14.08 22.32 -10.16
N GLU A 145 15.24 22.76 -9.68
CA GLU A 145 16.26 21.95 -9.03
C GLU A 145 15.75 21.37 -7.72
N GLU A 146 15.08 22.16 -6.88
CA GLU A 146 14.48 21.69 -5.63
C GLU A 146 13.39 20.65 -5.90
N ALA A 147 12.47 20.94 -6.83
CA ALA A 147 11.41 20.01 -7.21
C ALA A 147 11.96 18.70 -7.79
N MET A 148 12.96 18.79 -8.67
CA MET A 148 13.61 17.64 -9.29
C MET A 148 14.35 16.79 -8.26
N ARG A 149 15.08 17.42 -7.32
CA ARG A 149 15.77 16.70 -6.25
C ARG A 149 14.79 15.92 -5.38
N SER A 150 13.71 16.56 -4.93
CA SER A 150 12.69 15.89 -4.11
C SER A 150 12.01 14.76 -4.88
N LEU A 151 11.76 14.95 -6.17
CA LEU A 151 11.21 13.93 -7.07
C LEU A 151 12.16 12.72 -7.20
N MET A 152 13.46 12.94 -7.41
CA MET A 152 14.46 11.87 -7.50
C MET A 152 14.60 11.10 -6.19
N ILE A 153 14.58 11.80 -5.04
CA ILE A 153 14.65 11.15 -3.72
C ILE A 153 13.40 10.29 -3.49
N ALA A 154 12.20 10.83 -3.75
CA ALA A 154 10.95 10.08 -3.61
C ALA A 154 10.89 8.89 -4.57
N GLY A 155 11.31 9.07 -5.83
CA GLY A 155 11.44 8.01 -6.83
C GLY A 155 12.42 6.93 -6.42
N GLY A 156 13.59 7.31 -5.90
CA GLY A 156 14.58 6.39 -5.37
C GLY A 156 14.03 5.56 -4.20
N ILE A 157 13.40 6.20 -3.21
CA ILE A 157 12.83 5.51 -2.05
C ILE A 157 11.70 4.57 -2.48
N ALA A 158 10.72 5.07 -3.25
CA ALA A 158 9.60 4.27 -3.75
C ALA A 158 10.10 3.10 -4.60
N GLY A 159 11.04 3.36 -5.50
CA GLY A 159 11.65 2.37 -6.38
C GLY A 159 12.39 1.28 -5.60
N LEU A 160 13.24 1.66 -4.65
CA LEU A 160 13.97 0.71 -3.79
C LEU A 160 13.03 -0.16 -2.97
N ILE A 161 11.98 0.41 -2.37
CA ILE A 161 10.98 -0.36 -1.62
C ILE A 161 10.27 -1.36 -2.55
N CYS A 162 9.84 -0.93 -3.74
CA CYS A 162 9.16 -1.84 -4.67
C CYS A 162 10.09 -2.94 -5.17
N LEU A 163 11.32 -2.59 -5.58
CA LEU A 163 12.32 -3.57 -6.04
C LEU A 163 12.69 -4.57 -4.95
N PHE A 164 12.77 -4.13 -3.69
CA PHE A 164 12.94 -5.03 -2.56
C PHE A 164 11.83 -6.08 -2.51
N PHE A 165 10.55 -5.69 -2.55
CA PHE A 165 9.45 -6.65 -2.50
C PHE A 165 9.31 -7.52 -3.76
N ILE A 166 9.69 -7.03 -4.93
CA ILE A 166 9.69 -7.81 -6.18
C ILE A 166 10.77 -8.90 -6.14
N LEU A 167 12.00 -8.51 -5.80
CA LEU A 167 13.18 -9.36 -5.94
C LEU A 167 13.45 -10.19 -4.70
N LEU A 168 13.41 -9.56 -3.52
CA LEU A 168 13.84 -10.14 -2.25
C LEU A 168 12.67 -10.52 -1.34
N GLY A 169 11.51 -9.85 -1.44
CA GLY A 169 10.35 -10.09 -0.58
C GLY A 169 10.01 -11.57 -0.39
N PRO A 170 9.83 -12.37 -1.47
CA PRO A 170 9.52 -13.80 -1.37
C PRO A 170 10.53 -14.67 -0.62
N SER A 171 11.75 -14.19 -0.42
CA SER A 171 12.81 -14.87 0.33
C SER A 171 12.93 -14.37 1.78
N PHE A 172 12.39 -13.18 2.09
CA PHE A 172 12.43 -12.58 3.42
C PHE A 172 11.21 -12.91 4.28
N PHE A 173 10.09 -13.33 3.66
CA PHE A 173 8.87 -13.72 4.35
C PHE A 173 8.56 -15.20 4.11
N ASP A 174 7.91 -15.83 5.09
CA ASP A 174 7.52 -17.25 5.06
C ASP A 174 6.16 -17.47 4.37
N PHE A 175 5.32 -16.43 4.33
CA PHE A 175 3.97 -16.43 3.73
C PHE A 175 3.02 -17.46 4.37
N THR A 176 3.33 -17.89 5.59
CA THR A 176 2.50 -18.83 6.34
C THR A 176 1.50 -18.09 7.21
N SER A 177 0.35 -18.72 7.47
CA SER A 177 -0.69 -18.21 8.35
C SER A 177 -1.04 -19.24 9.42
N PRO A 178 -1.42 -18.83 10.64
CA PRO A 178 -2.01 -19.73 11.63
C PRO A 178 -3.25 -20.49 11.12
N GLN A 179 -3.91 -20.00 10.07
CA GLN A 179 -5.07 -20.66 9.46
C GLN A 179 -4.69 -21.76 8.46
N ASP A 180 -3.42 -21.90 8.07
CA ASP A 180 -3.01 -22.82 6.99
C ASP A 180 -3.27 -24.30 7.33
N GLN A 181 -3.15 -24.69 8.60
CA GLN A 181 -3.49 -26.04 9.03
C GLN A 181 -4.97 -26.38 8.77
N ARG A 182 -5.86 -25.41 8.97
CA ARG A 182 -7.29 -25.56 8.69
C ARG A 182 -7.55 -25.68 7.19
N TYR A 183 -6.83 -24.92 6.36
CA TYR A 183 -6.95 -25.06 4.90
C TYR A 183 -6.43 -26.42 4.42
N ALA A 184 -5.33 -26.92 4.97
CA ALA A 184 -4.83 -28.26 4.67
C ALA A 184 -5.86 -29.35 5.01
N GLN A 185 -6.49 -29.27 6.19
CA GLN A 185 -7.56 -30.19 6.60
C GLN A 185 -8.80 -30.13 5.69
N ALA A 186 -9.07 -28.96 5.10
CA ALA A 186 -10.14 -28.76 4.12
C ALA A 186 -9.75 -29.22 2.69
N GLY A 187 -8.56 -29.80 2.50
CA GLY A 187 -8.11 -30.38 1.23
C GLY A 187 -7.34 -29.42 0.29
N TYR A 188 -7.07 -28.20 0.74
CA TYR A 188 -6.26 -27.25 -0.03
C TYR A 188 -4.77 -27.60 0.04
N ASP A 189 -4.06 -27.44 -1.07
CA ASP A 189 -2.59 -27.45 -1.04
C ASP A 189 -2.07 -26.10 -0.51
N VAL A 190 -1.46 -26.14 0.68
CA VAL A 190 -0.89 -24.95 1.33
C VAL A 190 0.26 -24.36 0.50
N ASN A 191 1.01 -25.17 -0.24
CA ASN A 191 2.08 -24.65 -1.10
C ASN A 191 1.52 -23.84 -2.27
N ALA A 192 0.37 -24.23 -2.81
CA ALA A 192 -0.33 -23.46 -3.84
C ALA A 192 -0.82 -22.11 -3.27
N ILE A 193 -1.37 -22.10 -2.05
CA ILE A 193 -1.74 -20.86 -1.35
C ILE A 193 -0.52 -19.95 -1.16
N ILE A 194 0.60 -20.50 -0.66
CA ILE A 194 1.86 -19.76 -0.46
C ILE A 194 2.37 -19.16 -1.78
N ALA A 195 2.28 -19.91 -2.89
CA ALA A 195 2.67 -19.43 -4.21
C ALA A 195 1.84 -18.21 -4.62
N ASP A 196 0.51 -18.28 -4.47
CA ASP A 196 -0.38 -17.15 -4.79
C ASP A 196 -0.13 -15.93 -3.90
N ARG A 197 0.20 -16.13 -2.62
CA ARG A 197 0.57 -15.04 -1.70
C ARG A 197 1.86 -14.33 -2.14
N LYS A 198 2.87 -15.09 -2.60
CA LYS A 198 4.13 -14.55 -3.16
C LYS A 198 3.88 -13.77 -4.45
N ASP A 199 3.06 -14.33 -5.33
CA ASP A 199 2.71 -13.70 -6.61
C ASP A 199 1.91 -12.42 -6.40
N LEU A 200 1.00 -12.38 -5.42
CA LEU A 200 0.26 -11.18 -5.05
C LEU A 200 1.20 -10.07 -4.55
N MET A 201 2.15 -10.39 -3.67
CA MET A 201 3.16 -9.42 -3.21
C MET A 201 3.97 -8.84 -4.38
N ARG A 202 4.47 -9.71 -5.27
CA ARG A 202 5.29 -9.28 -6.43
C ARG A 202 4.50 -8.43 -7.41
N SER A 203 3.31 -8.88 -7.78
CA SER A 203 2.47 -8.19 -8.76
C SER A 203 2.02 -6.83 -8.26
N ASP A 204 1.63 -6.71 -6.99
CA ASP A 204 1.28 -5.42 -6.41
C ASP A 204 2.49 -4.50 -6.23
N ALA A 205 3.66 -5.04 -5.89
CA ALA A 205 4.90 -4.24 -5.83
C ALA A 205 5.29 -3.70 -7.22
N LEU A 206 5.16 -4.51 -8.28
CA LEU A 206 5.38 -4.09 -9.66
C LEU A 206 4.36 -3.03 -10.10
N ARG A 207 3.08 -3.23 -9.78
CA ARG A 207 2.03 -2.25 -10.04
C ARG A 207 2.33 -0.91 -9.38
N THR A 208 2.69 -0.93 -8.09
CA THR A 208 3.06 0.28 -7.35
C THR A 208 4.29 0.96 -7.97
N LEU A 209 5.30 0.20 -8.41
CA LEU A 209 6.48 0.72 -9.10
C LEU A 209 6.08 1.44 -10.40
N ILE A 210 5.23 0.83 -11.22
CA ILE A 210 4.74 1.42 -12.47
C ILE A 210 3.97 2.71 -12.19
N LEU A 211 3.06 2.71 -11.20
CA LEU A 211 2.28 3.90 -10.85
C LEU A 211 3.18 5.04 -10.34
N ALA A 212 4.18 4.73 -9.51
CA ALA A 212 5.15 5.71 -9.05
C ALA A 212 5.99 6.27 -10.22
N ALA A 213 6.43 5.41 -11.14
CA ALA A 213 7.19 5.81 -12.33
C ALA A 213 6.36 6.68 -13.27
N LEU A 214 5.08 6.34 -13.52
CA LEU A 214 4.17 7.15 -14.33
C LEU A 214 3.89 8.50 -13.68
N SER A 215 3.62 8.53 -12.37
CA SER A 215 3.34 9.77 -11.63
C SER A 215 4.57 10.69 -11.60
N GLY A 216 5.74 10.13 -11.31
CA GLY A 216 7.00 10.87 -11.33
C GLY A 216 7.41 11.31 -12.73
N GLY A 217 7.20 10.47 -13.74
CA GLY A 217 7.46 10.78 -15.14
C GLY A 217 6.57 11.91 -15.67
N LEU A 218 5.29 11.93 -15.27
CA LEU A 218 4.36 13.00 -15.63
C LEU A 218 4.76 14.33 -14.97
N LEU A 219 5.13 14.31 -13.68
CA LEU A 219 5.63 15.50 -12.99
C LEU A 219 6.95 15.99 -13.59
N TRP A 220 7.86 15.08 -13.91
CA TRP A 220 9.11 15.40 -14.60
C TRP A 220 8.83 16.06 -15.95
N ALA A 221 7.94 15.51 -16.76
CA ALA A 221 7.58 16.10 -18.05
C ALA A 221 7.03 17.52 -17.90
N TYR A 222 6.24 17.78 -16.86
CA TYR A 222 5.77 19.13 -16.53
C TYR A 222 6.92 20.06 -16.14
N LEU A 223 7.84 19.63 -15.27
CA LEU A 223 9.04 20.39 -14.88
C LEU A 223 10.00 20.66 -16.05
N GLN A 224 9.95 19.84 -17.10
CA GLN A 224 10.68 20.03 -18.35
C GLN A 224 9.89 20.82 -19.40
N GLU A 225 8.73 21.38 -19.04
CA GLU A 225 7.84 22.14 -19.93
C GLU A 225 7.34 21.34 -21.16
N LYS A 226 7.42 19.99 -21.10
CA LYS A 226 6.96 19.08 -22.16
C LYS A 226 5.45 18.88 -22.15
N VAL A 227 4.81 19.11 -21.00
CA VAL A 227 3.35 19.04 -20.85
C VAL A 227 2.83 20.24 -20.08
N LYS A 228 1.60 20.65 -20.39
CA LYS A 228 0.91 21.76 -19.73
C LYS A 228 0.31 21.33 -18.39
N LEU A 229 0.04 22.29 -17.51
CA LEU A 229 -0.53 22.05 -16.18
C LEU A 229 -1.82 21.21 -16.21
N HIS A 230 -2.75 21.48 -17.11
CA HIS A 230 -4.00 20.71 -17.18
C HIS A 230 -3.76 19.23 -17.52
N ILE A 231 -2.74 18.93 -18.33
CA ILE A 231 -2.36 17.54 -18.65
C ILE A 231 -1.78 16.85 -17.41
N LEU A 232 -0.94 17.55 -16.64
CA LEU A 232 -0.45 17.05 -15.35
C LEU A 232 -1.61 16.71 -14.41
N LEU A 233 -2.52 17.67 -14.19
CA LEU A 233 -3.63 17.50 -13.24
C LEU A 233 -4.60 16.39 -13.66
N ILE A 234 -5.02 16.36 -14.93
CA ILE A 234 -5.90 15.31 -15.46
C ILE A 234 -5.22 13.95 -15.42
N GLY A 235 -3.94 13.88 -15.81
CA GLY A 235 -3.18 12.63 -15.80
C GLY A 235 -3.00 12.08 -14.38
N LEU A 236 -2.65 12.92 -13.40
CA LEU A 236 -2.56 12.50 -12.01
C LEU A 236 -3.92 12.08 -11.44
N ALA A 237 -5.00 12.81 -11.74
CA ALA A 237 -6.33 12.42 -11.32
C ALA A 237 -6.73 11.04 -11.90
N ALA A 238 -6.46 10.81 -13.19
CA ALA A 238 -6.71 9.52 -13.83
C ALA A 238 -5.89 8.39 -13.20
N LEU A 239 -4.61 8.64 -12.90
CA LEU A 239 -3.74 7.66 -12.21
C LEU A 239 -4.24 7.36 -10.80
N VAL A 240 -4.66 8.36 -10.01
CA VAL A 240 -5.22 8.15 -8.67
C VAL A 240 -6.52 7.35 -8.73
N VAL A 241 -7.43 7.68 -9.66
CA VAL A 241 -8.69 6.93 -9.82
C VAL A 241 -8.41 5.49 -10.24
N PHE A 242 -7.55 5.29 -11.25
CA PHE A 242 -7.14 3.96 -11.68
C PHE A 242 -6.52 3.17 -10.52
N ASP A 243 -5.67 3.83 -9.74
CA ASP A 243 -5.00 3.24 -8.60
C ASP A 243 -6.01 2.73 -7.55
N GLN A 244 -6.86 3.63 -7.07
CA GLN A 244 -7.87 3.29 -6.05
C GLN A 244 -8.90 2.29 -6.56
N TRP A 245 -9.38 2.45 -7.79
CA TRP A 245 -10.41 1.59 -8.37
C TRP A 245 -9.94 0.15 -8.58
N THR A 246 -8.71 -0.03 -9.09
CA THR A 246 -8.19 -1.38 -9.37
C THR A 246 -7.92 -2.19 -8.11
N VAL A 247 -7.59 -1.55 -7.00
CA VAL A 247 -7.43 -2.21 -5.69
C VAL A 247 -8.78 -2.33 -5.00
N GLY A 248 -9.58 -1.25 -4.97
CA GLY A 248 -10.88 -1.22 -4.30
C GLY A 248 -11.86 -2.27 -4.82
N ARG A 249 -11.91 -2.49 -6.14
CA ARG A 249 -12.77 -3.55 -6.73
C ARG A 249 -12.45 -4.97 -6.28
N ARG A 250 -11.29 -5.24 -5.69
CA ARG A 250 -10.99 -6.56 -5.11
C ARG A 250 -11.79 -6.83 -3.83
N TYR A 251 -12.29 -5.76 -3.20
CA TYR A 251 -12.89 -5.78 -1.87
C TYR A 251 -14.33 -5.22 -1.83
N LEU A 252 -14.84 -4.76 -2.97
CA LEU A 252 -16.21 -4.31 -3.13
C LEU A 252 -17.01 -5.42 -3.80
N ASN A 253 -18.09 -5.85 -3.15
CA ASN A 253 -19.07 -6.81 -3.66
C ASN A 253 -20.06 -6.13 -4.61
#